data_AF-A0A938HNE5-F1
#
_entry.id   AF-A0A938HNE5-F1
#
_cell.length_a   1.000
_cell.length_b   1.000
_cell.length_c   1.000
_cell.angle_alpha   90.00
_cell.angle_beta   90.00
_cell.angle_gamma   90.00
#
_symmetry.space_group_name_H-M   'P 1'
#
loop_
_entity.id
_entity.type
_entity.pdbx_description
1 polymer ?
#
loop_
_entity_poly.entity_id
_entity_poly.type
_entity_poly.pdbx_seq_one_letter_code
_entity_poly.pdbx_strand_id
1 'polypeptide(L)'
;MPDPSDEGASRRVATTGDIEVATYLEIARGEAGAKPEAPPRTDEAIVVLDLGSQYSRLIARRVREAHVYCEIVPHTAGAEVLDHLNVRGIILSGGPASVYEPDAPMAPGWVFSAGVPVLGICYGMQLLAHQLGGKVAPGLAREYGYAVIHRETADDPLLAGLDETIPV
;
A
#
# COMPACT_ATOMS: atom_id res chain seq x y z
N MET A 1 20.05 -67.53 -1.07
CA MET A 1 18.97 -66.78 -1.75
C MET A 1 17.98 -66.29 -0.70
N PRO A 2 18.12 -65.05 -0.23
CA PRO A 2 17.06 -64.30 0.43
C PRO A 2 16.54 -63.13 -0.45
N ASP A 3 15.23 -62.93 -0.29
CA ASP A 3 14.23 -61.97 -0.82
C ASP A 3 14.69 -60.56 -1.28
N PRO A 4 14.27 -60.08 -2.48
CA PRO A 4 14.44 -58.70 -2.93
C PRO A 4 13.20 -57.86 -2.58
N SER A 5 13.20 -57.23 -1.42
CA SER A 5 12.29 -56.12 -1.11
C SER A 5 13.01 -55.05 -0.30
N ASP A 6 14.04 -54.49 -0.93
CA ASP A 6 14.48 -53.12 -0.66
C ASP A 6 13.54 -52.20 -1.44
N GLU A 7 12.87 -51.27 -0.77
CA GLU A 7 12.84 -49.88 -1.24
C GLU A 7 12.32 -48.96 -0.15
N GLY A 8 13.23 -48.10 0.31
CA GLY A 8 13.03 -47.15 1.39
C GLY A 8 11.80 -46.27 1.22
N ALA A 9 11.03 -46.18 2.30
CA ALA A 9 10.05 -45.14 2.52
C ALA A 9 10.77 -43.78 2.64
N SER A 10 11.13 -43.22 1.49
CA SER A 10 11.50 -41.83 1.34
C SER A 10 10.26 -41.00 1.68
N ARG A 11 10.16 -40.59 2.96
CA ARG A 11 9.29 -39.49 3.38
C ARG A 11 9.84 -38.23 2.69
N ARG A 12 9.43 -38.00 1.44
CA ARG A 12 9.59 -36.71 0.80
C ARG A 12 8.70 -35.75 1.58
N VAL A 13 9.33 -34.88 2.36
CA VAL A 13 8.69 -33.67 2.87
C VAL A 13 8.34 -32.86 1.63
N ALA A 14 7.05 -32.69 1.35
CA ALA A 14 6.59 -31.83 0.27
C ALA A 14 7.14 -30.42 0.52
N THR A 15 8.05 -29.99 -0.34
CA THR A 15 8.51 -28.60 -0.36
C THR A 15 7.38 -27.72 -0.83
N THR A 16 7.29 -26.50 -0.31
CA THR A 16 6.19 -25.53 -0.52
C THR A 16 5.72 -25.41 -1.98
N GLY A 17 6.62 -25.57 -2.97
CA GLY A 17 6.26 -25.54 -4.39
C GLY A 17 5.41 -26.71 -4.88
N ASP A 18 5.47 -27.89 -4.27
CA ASP A 18 4.69 -29.07 -4.69
C ASP A 18 3.20 -28.91 -4.33
N ILE A 19 2.92 -28.19 -3.23
CA ILE A 19 1.55 -27.86 -2.78
C ILE A 19 0.92 -26.82 -3.71
N GLU A 20 1.70 -25.83 -4.16
CA GLU A 20 1.26 -24.81 -5.10
C GLU A 20 0.89 -25.40 -6.46
N VAL A 21 1.71 -26.33 -6.98
CA VAL A 21 1.46 -27.01 -8.27
C VAL A 21 0.24 -27.92 -8.19
N ALA A 22 0.06 -28.66 -7.10
CA ALA A 22 -1.12 -29.51 -6.89
C ALA A 22 -2.41 -28.68 -6.86
N THR A 23 -2.40 -27.56 -6.15
CA THR A 23 -3.53 -26.61 -6.06
C THR A 23 -3.87 -26.03 -7.44
N TYR A 24 -2.85 -25.68 -8.24
CA TYR A 24 -3.03 -25.17 -9.60
C TYR A 24 -3.67 -26.21 -10.54
N LEU A 25 -3.28 -27.48 -10.41
CA LEU A 25 -3.81 -28.59 -11.20
C LEU A 25 -5.23 -29.00 -10.81
N GLU A 26 -5.67 -28.72 -9.58
CA GLU A 26 -7.06 -28.89 -9.15
C GLU A 26 -7.96 -27.76 -9.67
N ILE A 27 -7.49 -26.51 -9.63
CA ILE A 27 -8.19 -25.35 -10.21
C ILE A 27 -8.40 -25.53 -11.72
N ALA A 28 -7.42 -26.09 -12.44
CA ALA A 28 -7.52 -26.34 -13.87
C ALA A 28 -8.54 -27.44 -14.25
N ARG A 29 -8.97 -28.28 -13.28
CA ARG A 29 -9.92 -29.38 -13.50
C ARG A 29 -11.34 -29.09 -13.02
N GLY A 30 -11.54 -28.02 -12.25
CA GLY A 30 -12.85 -27.62 -11.69
C GLY A 30 -13.43 -26.41 -12.42
N GLU A 31 -14.69 -26.53 -12.83
CA GLU A 31 -15.46 -25.53 -13.55
C GLU A 31 -15.61 -24.18 -12.80
N ALA A 32 -15.84 -23.13 -13.57
CA ALA A 32 -15.94 -21.73 -13.15
C ALA A 32 -16.94 -21.50 -11.99
N GLY A 33 -16.42 -21.07 -10.83
CA GLY A 33 -17.24 -20.59 -9.72
C GLY A 33 -16.39 -20.26 -8.49
N ALA A 34 -16.35 -18.98 -8.14
CA ALA A 34 -15.54 -18.35 -7.07
C ALA A 34 -14.04 -18.20 -7.38
N LYS A 35 -13.61 -16.94 -7.50
CA LYS A 35 -12.20 -16.55 -7.47
C LYS A 35 -11.64 -17.05 -6.13
N PRO A 36 -10.57 -17.87 -6.10
CA PRO A 36 -10.01 -18.33 -4.84
C PRO A 36 -9.65 -17.11 -4.00
N GLU A 37 -10.23 -17.03 -2.82
CA GLU A 37 -9.90 -16.00 -1.84
C GLU A 37 -8.43 -16.24 -1.47
N ALA A 38 -7.57 -15.27 -1.80
CA ALA A 38 -6.16 -15.40 -1.51
C ALA A 38 -6.01 -15.57 0.01
N PRO A 39 -5.17 -16.51 0.49
CA PRO A 39 -4.98 -16.70 1.92
C PRO A 39 -4.55 -15.36 2.55
N PRO A 40 -5.11 -14.99 3.72
CA PRO A 40 -4.78 -13.73 4.37
C PRO A 40 -3.27 -13.65 4.58
N ARG A 41 -2.66 -12.56 4.11
CA ARG A 41 -1.23 -12.35 4.28
C ARG A 41 -0.96 -11.95 5.73
N THR A 42 -0.16 -12.76 6.42
CA THR A 42 0.26 -12.50 7.80
C THR A 42 1.28 -11.37 7.90
N ASP A 43 1.94 -11.03 6.79
CA ASP A 43 2.97 -10.01 6.73
C ASP A 43 2.36 -8.61 6.77
N GLU A 44 2.97 -7.73 7.57
CA GLU A 44 2.59 -6.33 7.68
C GLU A 44 2.71 -5.62 6.32
N ALA A 45 1.70 -4.82 5.98
CA ALA A 45 1.59 -4.18 4.67
C ALA A 45 1.31 -2.68 4.77
N ILE A 46 1.83 -1.93 3.79
CA ILE A 46 1.43 -0.54 3.53
C ILE A 46 0.56 -0.49 2.28
N VAL A 47 -0.55 0.26 2.36
CA VAL A 47 -1.41 0.52 1.20
C VAL A 47 -1.07 1.89 0.63
N VAL A 48 -0.72 1.97 -0.65
CA VAL A 48 -0.53 3.22 -1.38
C VAL A 48 -1.79 3.48 -2.22
N LEU A 49 -2.61 4.44 -1.79
CA LEU A 49 -3.80 4.87 -2.50
C LEU A 49 -3.39 5.82 -3.64
N ASP A 50 -3.65 5.41 -4.89
CA ASP A 50 -3.34 6.21 -6.07
C ASP A 50 -4.46 7.20 -6.38
N LEU A 51 -4.15 8.49 -6.22
CA LEU A 51 -5.03 9.62 -6.53
C LEU A 51 -4.70 10.25 -7.90
N GLY A 52 -3.99 9.51 -8.77
CA GLY A 52 -3.61 9.96 -10.12
C GLY A 52 -2.20 10.55 -10.20
N SER A 53 -1.35 10.28 -9.22
CA SER A 53 0.04 10.75 -9.22
C SER A 53 0.92 9.94 -10.17
N GLN A 54 1.75 10.62 -10.95
CA GLN A 54 2.87 9.98 -11.65
C GLN A 54 3.90 9.33 -10.69
N TYR A 55 3.86 9.68 -9.40
CA TYR A 55 4.81 9.22 -8.39
C TYR A 55 4.31 8.03 -7.56
N SER A 56 3.08 7.53 -7.72
CA SER A 56 2.55 6.40 -6.92
C SER A 56 3.45 5.17 -6.99
N ARG A 57 4.02 4.87 -8.17
CA ARG A 57 5.00 3.79 -8.35
C ARG A 57 6.35 4.07 -7.68
N LEU A 58 6.77 5.34 -7.64
CA LEU A 58 8.01 5.73 -6.96
C LEU A 58 7.86 5.61 -5.43
N ILE A 59 6.72 6.01 -4.89
CA ILE A 59 6.38 5.82 -3.47
C ILE A 59 6.46 4.33 -3.12
N ALA A 60 5.76 3.47 -3.87
CA ALA A 60 5.81 2.03 -3.64
C ALA A 60 7.23 1.46 -3.75
N ARG A 61 8.04 1.96 -4.69
CA ARG A 61 9.46 1.59 -4.79
C ARG A 61 10.23 1.97 -3.52
N ARG A 62 10.06 3.18 -3.00
CA ARG A 62 10.74 3.64 -1.77
C ARG A 62 10.33 2.82 -0.54
N VAL A 63 9.05 2.47 -0.42
CA VAL A 63 8.56 1.59 0.65
C VAL A 63 9.21 0.21 0.57
N ARG A 64 9.34 -0.36 -0.64
CA ARG A 64 10.00 -1.65 -0.85
C ARG A 64 11.50 -1.61 -0.62
N GLU A 65 12.16 -0.49 -0.95
CA GLU A 65 13.58 -0.25 -0.63
C GLU A 65 13.82 -0.20 0.90
N ALA A 66 12.80 0.14 1.68
CA ALA A 66 12.81 0.05 3.14
C ALA A 66 12.44 -1.37 3.67
N HIS A 67 12.40 -2.37 2.80
CA HIS A 67 12.06 -3.77 3.12
C HIS A 67 10.64 -4.00 3.67
N VAL A 68 9.69 -3.11 3.34
CA VAL A 68 8.28 -3.25 3.74
C VAL A 68 7.42 -3.66 2.53
N TYR A 69 6.51 -4.60 2.73
CA TYR A 69 5.55 -4.99 1.69
C TYR A 69 4.53 -3.87 1.44
N CYS A 70 4.19 -3.64 0.18
CA CYS A 70 3.17 -2.65 -0.15
C CYS A 70 2.41 -2.96 -1.44
N GLU A 71 1.15 -2.53 -1.46
CA GLU A 71 0.26 -2.60 -2.62
C GLU A 71 -0.16 -1.20 -3.06
N ILE A 72 -0.24 -0.99 -4.37
CA ILE A 72 -0.83 0.22 -4.94
C ILE A 72 -2.27 -0.11 -5.30
N VAL A 73 -3.21 0.65 -4.77
CA VAL A 73 -4.65 0.46 -5.04
C VAL A 73 -5.26 1.77 -5.55
N PRO A 74 -6.26 1.71 -6.45
CA PRO A 74 -6.94 2.92 -6.90
C PRO A 74 -7.75 3.55 -5.76
N HIS A 75 -8.00 4.86 -5.82
CA HIS A 75 -8.85 5.55 -4.84
C HIS A 75 -10.31 5.05 -4.78
N THR A 76 -10.75 4.30 -5.78
CA THR A 76 -12.08 3.66 -5.84
C THR A 76 -12.13 2.28 -5.18
N ALA A 77 -11.02 1.78 -4.65
CA ALA A 77 -10.97 0.49 -3.96
C ALA A 77 -11.83 0.51 -2.69
N GLY A 78 -12.57 -0.57 -2.44
CA GLY A 78 -13.37 -0.71 -1.23
C GLY A 78 -12.54 -1.19 -0.03
N ALA A 79 -13.22 -1.42 1.09
CA ALA A 79 -12.58 -1.80 2.35
C ALA A 79 -12.02 -3.23 2.34
N GLU A 80 -12.36 -4.06 1.34
CA GLU A 80 -11.87 -5.42 1.16
C GLU A 80 -10.34 -5.51 1.09
N VAL A 81 -9.66 -4.41 0.74
CA VAL A 81 -8.20 -4.31 0.78
C VAL A 81 -7.66 -4.57 2.19
N LEU A 82 -8.42 -4.22 3.24
CA LEU A 82 -8.05 -4.44 4.63
C LEU A 82 -8.18 -5.90 5.07
N ASP A 83 -9.02 -6.69 4.39
CA ASP A 83 -9.30 -8.08 4.79
C ASP A 83 -8.21 -9.04 4.32
N HIS A 84 -7.60 -8.74 3.18
CA HIS A 84 -6.55 -9.57 2.58
C HIS A 84 -5.13 -9.25 3.09
N LEU A 85 -4.96 -8.09 3.74
CA LEU A 85 -3.68 -7.54 4.15
C LEU A 85 -3.69 -7.18 5.64
N ASN A 86 -2.61 -7.52 6.36
CA ASN A 86 -2.35 -6.95 7.68
C ASN A 86 -1.86 -5.48 7.53
N VAL A 87 -2.77 -4.57 7.18
CA VAL A 87 -2.44 -3.17 6.89
C VAL A 87 -1.98 -2.44 8.15
N ARG A 88 -0.77 -1.87 8.11
CA ARG A 88 -0.17 -1.11 9.21
C ARG A 88 -0.06 0.38 8.95
N GLY A 89 -0.37 0.83 7.74
CA GLY A 89 -0.38 2.23 7.37
C GLY A 89 -0.87 2.45 5.94
N ILE A 90 -1.32 3.67 5.68
CA ILE A 90 -1.88 4.08 4.40
C ILE A 90 -1.14 5.32 3.91
N ILE A 91 -0.74 5.35 2.64
CA ILE A 91 -0.15 6.51 1.99
C ILE A 91 -1.12 7.00 0.90
N LEU A 92 -1.56 8.24 1.01
CA LEU A 92 -2.35 8.92 -0.02
C LEU A 92 -1.38 9.64 -0.96
N SER A 93 -1.34 9.22 -2.23
CA SER A 93 -0.43 9.80 -3.20
C SER A 93 -0.83 11.22 -3.59
N GLY A 94 0.05 11.87 -4.37
CA GLY A 94 -0.29 13.14 -4.99
C GLY A 94 -1.34 13.01 -6.10
N GLY A 95 -1.57 14.09 -6.82
CA GLY A 95 -2.47 14.12 -7.96
C GLY A 95 -2.42 15.49 -8.63
N PRO A 96 -2.79 15.58 -9.91
CA PRO A 96 -2.84 16.86 -10.63
C PRO A 96 -4.09 17.69 -10.30
N ALA A 97 -5.10 17.06 -9.67
CA ALA A 97 -6.41 17.63 -9.39
C ALA A 97 -6.37 18.67 -8.27
N SER A 98 -7.39 19.52 -8.22
CA SER A 98 -7.69 20.37 -7.08
C SER A 98 -8.77 19.72 -6.22
N VAL A 99 -8.62 19.76 -4.89
CA VAL A 99 -9.57 19.12 -3.95
C VAL A 99 -11.00 19.66 -4.04
N TYR A 100 -11.21 20.83 -4.66
CA TYR A 100 -12.53 21.43 -4.83
C TYR A 100 -13.17 21.18 -6.21
N GLU A 101 -12.47 20.48 -7.11
CA GLU A 101 -13.06 20.10 -8.40
C GLU A 101 -14.18 19.06 -8.17
N PRO A 102 -15.33 19.14 -8.89
CA PRO A 102 -16.46 18.23 -8.68
C PRO A 102 -16.11 16.74 -8.81
N ASP A 103 -15.18 16.43 -9.71
CA ASP A 103 -14.74 15.06 -10.02
C ASP A 103 -13.36 14.74 -9.41
N ALA A 104 -12.93 15.53 -8.42
CA ALA A 104 -11.64 15.33 -7.76
C ALA A 104 -11.60 13.94 -7.09
N PRO A 105 -10.51 13.16 -7.26
CA PRO A 105 -10.36 11.88 -6.57
C PRO A 105 -10.42 12.07 -5.06
N MET A 106 -11.35 11.41 -4.39
CA MET A 106 -11.52 11.46 -2.93
C MET A 106 -10.97 10.20 -2.27
N ALA A 107 -10.47 10.30 -1.02
CA ALA A 107 -10.14 9.10 -0.26
C ALA A 107 -11.44 8.44 0.22
N PRO A 108 -11.53 7.11 0.10
CA PRO A 108 -12.70 6.36 0.55
C PRO A 108 -12.77 6.36 2.08
N GLY A 109 -13.99 6.32 2.63
CA GLY A 109 -14.24 6.48 4.07
C GLY A 109 -13.53 5.45 4.96
N TRP A 110 -13.22 4.27 4.42
CA TRP A 110 -12.48 3.24 5.15
C TRP A 110 -11.06 3.67 5.51
N VAL A 111 -10.44 4.58 4.75
CA VAL A 111 -9.09 5.12 5.07
C VAL A 111 -9.06 5.75 6.46
N PHE A 112 -10.11 6.50 6.80
CA PHE A 112 -10.22 7.17 8.10
C PHE A 112 -10.72 6.24 9.22
N SER A 113 -11.41 5.15 8.84
CA SER A 113 -11.98 4.19 9.78
C SER A 113 -11.03 3.03 10.10
N ALA A 114 -9.96 2.85 9.33
CA ALA A 114 -9.01 1.74 9.44
C ALA A 114 -8.20 1.74 10.75
N GLY A 115 -8.13 2.86 11.48
CA GLY A 115 -7.43 2.94 12.77
C GLY A 115 -5.90 2.83 12.67
N VAL A 116 -5.34 3.03 11.48
CA VAL A 116 -3.90 2.97 11.21
C VAL A 116 -3.37 4.37 10.81
N PRO A 117 -2.06 4.62 10.95
CA PRO A 117 -1.45 5.88 10.50
C PRO A 117 -1.70 6.15 9.01
N VAL A 118 -2.00 7.41 8.67
CA VAL A 118 -2.22 7.86 7.29
C VAL A 118 -1.24 8.99 6.97
N LEU A 119 -0.48 8.83 5.89
CA LEU A 119 0.42 9.84 5.35
C LEU A 119 -0.15 10.41 4.05
N GLY A 120 -0.41 11.71 4.00
CA GLY A 120 -0.81 12.40 2.77
C GLY A 120 0.38 13.08 2.11
N ILE A 121 0.58 12.87 0.81
CA ILE A 121 1.66 13.52 0.04
C ILE A 121 1.05 14.48 -0.97
N CYS A 122 1.39 15.77 -0.88
CA CYS A 122 0.90 16.83 -1.77
C CYS A 122 -0.64 16.85 -1.83
N TYR A 123 -1.26 16.46 -2.94
CA TYR A 123 -2.73 16.35 -3.05
C TYR A 123 -3.33 15.49 -1.93
N GLY A 124 -2.70 14.36 -1.58
CA GLY A 124 -3.15 13.53 -0.45
C GLY A 124 -3.18 14.28 0.88
N MET A 125 -2.23 15.19 1.12
CA MET A 125 -2.22 16.06 2.33
C MET A 125 -3.38 17.07 2.29
N GLN A 126 -3.60 17.71 1.14
CA GLN A 126 -4.71 18.65 0.97
C GLN A 126 -6.07 17.96 1.18
N LEU A 127 -6.19 16.74 0.69
CA LEU A 127 -7.38 15.93 0.80
C LEU A 127 -7.65 15.47 2.23
N LEU A 128 -6.62 15.10 3.00
CA LEU A 128 -6.76 14.88 4.44
C LEU A 128 -7.28 16.14 5.14
N ALA A 129 -6.67 17.29 4.89
CA ALA A 129 -7.10 18.55 5.48
C ALA A 129 -8.56 18.86 5.12
N HIS A 130 -8.95 18.68 3.86
CA HIS A 130 -10.30 18.96 3.39
C HIS A 130 -11.36 18.01 3.97
N GLN A 131 -11.15 16.69 3.89
CA GLN A 131 -12.13 15.69 4.35
C GLN A 131 -12.26 15.63 5.88
N LEU A 132 -11.24 16.08 6.62
CA LEU A 132 -11.29 16.20 8.08
C LEU A 132 -11.82 17.57 8.56
N GLY A 133 -12.38 18.38 7.66
CA GLY A 133 -13.07 19.64 7.99
C GLY A 133 -12.17 20.88 8.05
N GLY A 134 -10.90 20.76 7.68
CA GLY A 134 -9.99 21.87 7.46
C GLY A 134 -10.27 22.62 6.15
N LYS A 135 -9.49 23.67 5.91
CA LYS A 135 -9.61 24.52 4.71
C LYS A 135 -8.32 24.47 3.92
N VAL A 136 -8.44 24.19 2.62
CA VAL A 136 -7.33 24.29 1.66
C VAL A 136 -7.47 25.61 0.92
N ALA A 137 -6.47 26.47 0.96
CA ALA A 137 -6.48 27.71 0.19
C ALA A 137 -6.06 27.46 -1.26
N PRO A 138 -6.63 28.17 -2.24
CA PRO A 138 -6.14 28.10 -3.62
C PRO A 138 -4.71 28.66 -3.68
N GLY A 139 -3.81 27.93 -4.35
CA GLY A 139 -2.47 28.43 -4.65
C GLY A 139 -2.53 29.51 -5.74
N LEU A 140 -1.68 30.54 -5.60
CA LEU A 140 -1.56 31.62 -6.60
C LEU A 140 -0.84 31.16 -7.88
N ALA A 141 0.02 30.14 -7.77
CA ALA A 141 0.73 29.50 -8.87
C ALA A 141 1.02 28.02 -8.55
N ARG A 142 1.30 27.22 -9.58
CA ARG A 142 1.83 25.86 -9.40
C ARG A 142 3.31 25.95 -9.05
N GLU A 143 3.63 25.76 -7.77
CA GLU A 143 5.01 25.77 -7.28
C GLU A 143 5.62 24.37 -7.46
N TYR A 144 6.40 24.21 -8.53
CA TYR A 144 7.33 23.09 -8.69
C TYR A 144 8.73 23.67 -8.77
N GLY A 145 9.56 23.40 -7.77
CA GLY A 145 10.91 23.92 -7.74
C GLY A 145 11.59 23.72 -6.40
N TYR A 146 12.85 24.14 -6.37
CA TYR A 146 13.66 24.11 -5.17
C TYR A 146 13.05 25.01 -4.09
N ALA A 147 12.97 24.49 -2.88
CA ALA A 147 12.57 25.25 -1.71
C ALA A 147 13.49 24.92 -0.53
N VAL A 148 13.52 25.81 0.45
CA VAL A 148 14.18 25.57 1.73
C VAL A 148 13.08 25.52 2.79
N ILE A 149 12.93 24.36 3.41
CA ILE A 149 11.97 24.13 4.49
C ILE A 149 12.66 24.37 5.82
N HIS A 150 12.06 25.19 6.67
CA HIS A 150 12.48 25.40 8.05
C HIS A 150 11.54 24.68 9.00
N ARG A 151 12.08 23.83 9.88
CA ARG A 151 11.29 23.09 10.87
C ARG A 151 11.01 23.98 12.08
N GLU A 152 9.73 24.26 12.34
CA GLU A 152 9.35 25.03 13.55
C GLU A 152 9.27 24.16 14.81
N THR A 153 9.08 22.83 14.66
CA THR A 153 8.92 21.91 15.79
C THR A 153 10.04 20.86 15.83
N ALA A 154 10.75 20.80 16.95
CA ALA A 154 11.85 19.86 17.17
C ALA A 154 11.37 18.42 17.37
N ASP A 155 10.22 18.24 18.04
CA ASP A 155 9.71 16.94 18.50
C ASP A 155 8.61 16.37 17.58
N ASP A 156 8.89 16.25 16.28
CA ASP A 156 8.01 15.56 15.32
C ASP A 156 8.60 14.18 14.98
N PRO A 157 7.92 13.05 15.32
CA PRO A 157 8.40 11.71 14.99
C PRO A 157 8.58 11.44 13.49
N LEU A 158 7.79 12.10 12.62
CA LEU A 158 7.89 11.94 11.16
C LEU A 158 9.16 12.62 10.61
N LEU A 159 9.59 13.73 11.23
CA LEU A 159 10.75 14.52 10.80
C LEU A 159 11.99 14.28 11.68
N ALA A 160 11.94 13.27 12.55
CA ALA A 160 13.04 12.92 13.43
C ALA A 160 14.31 12.56 12.62
N GLY A 161 15.46 13.09 13.05
CA GLY A 161 16.75 12.85 12.40
C GLY A 161 17.05 13.71 11.17
N LEU A 162 16.13 14.61 10.77
CA LEU A 162 16.38 15.62 9.73
C LEU A 162 16.92 16.92 10.33
N ASP A 163 17.73 17.65 9.58
CA ASP A 163 18.22 18.98 9.98
C ASP A 163 17.06 19.99 10.13
N GLU A 164 17.30 21.06 10.89
CA GLU A 164 16.32 22.15 11.08
C GLU A 164 15.99 22.88 9.77
N THR A 165 16.95 22.93 8.84
CA THR A 165 16.79 23.55 7.53
C THR A 165 17.05 22.52 6.44
N ILE A 166 16.04 22.25 5.61
CA ILE A 166 16.05 21.16 4.63
C ILE A 166 15.89 21.75 3.23
N PRO A 167 16.90 21.59 2.35
CA PRO A 167 16.75 21.91 0.93
C PRO A 167 15.98 20.79 0.22
N VAL A 168 14.90 21.12 -0.50
CA VAL A 168 14.02 20.19 -1.23
C VAL A 168 13.78 20.60 -2.68
#